data_AF-A0A5D0XRJ3-F1
#
_entry.id   AF-A0A5D0XRJ3-F1
#
_cell.length_a   1.000
_cell.length_b   1.000
_cell.length_c   1.000
_cell.angle_alpha   90.00
_cell.angle_beta   90.00
_cell.angle_gamma   90.00
#
_symmetry.space_group_name_H-M   'P 1'
#
loop_
_entity.id
_entity.type
_entity.pdbx_description
1 polymer ?
#
loop_
_entity_poly.entity_id
_entity_poly.type
_entity_poly.pdbx_seq_one_letter_code
_entity_poly.pdbx_strand_id
1 'polypeptide(L)' 'MSRTVWIVCHDDTPDNTVLGVFETEAEAAALADEIQGRFGNGVSYFSWVVGTRYDGGTRYTS' A
#
# COMPACT_ATOMS: atom_id res chain seq x y z
N MET A 1 1.83 -0.19 20.38
CA MET A 1 2.41 0.91 19.60
C MET A 1 1.89 0.79 18.19
N SER A 2 1.08 1.75 17.74
CA SER A 2 0.66 1.86 16.34
C SER A 2 1.75 2.57 15.55
N ARG A 3 2.08 2.05 14.37
CA ARG A 3 3.09 2.59 13.46
C ARG A 3 2.45 2.76 12.09
N THR A 4 2.36 3.99 11.62
CA THR A 4 1.89 4.27 10.25
C THR A 4 2.99 3.94 9.26
N VAL A 5 2.64 3.24 8.18
CA VAL A 5 3.50 2.95 7.04
C VAL A 5 2.81 3.41 5.77
N TRP A 6 3.60 3.67 4.74
CA TRP A 6 3.11 4.09 3.43
C TRP A 6 3.37 2.99 2.42
N ILE A 7 2.33 2.54 1.74
CA ILE A 7 2.38 1.41 0.81
C ILE A 7 2.22 1.96 -0.59
N VAL A 8 3.13 1.59 -1.49
CA VAL A 8 3.08 1.91 -2.91
C VAL A 8 2.61 0.67 -3.67
N CYS A 9 1.56 0.80 -4.49
CA CYS A 9 0.94 -0.29 -5.22
C CYS A 9 0.76 0.04 -6.71
N HIS A 10 0.85 -0.99 -7.54
CA HIS A 10 0.55 -0.93 -8.96
C HIS A 10 -0.97 -0.92 -9.19
N ASP A 11 -1.49 0.03 -9.96
CA ASP A 11 -2.92 0.23 -10.24
C ASP A 11 -3.41 -0.45 -11.54
N ASP A 12 -2.89 -1.63 -11.89
CA ASP A 12 -3.14 -2.25 -13.22
C ASP A 12 -3.76 -3.65 -13.13
N THR A 13 -3.72 -4.26 -11.95
CA THR A 13 -4.25 -5.60 -11.73
C THR A 13 -5.18 -5.61 -10.53
N PRO A 14 -6.25 -6.42 -10.52
CA PRO A 14 -7.14 -6.56 -9.37
C PRO A 14 -6.40 -6.98 -8.08
N ASP A 15 -5.19 -7.50 -8.21
CA ASP A 15 -4.32 -7.91 -7.11
C ASP A 15 -3.48 -6.77 -6.49
N ASN A 16 -3.51 -5.54 -7.05
CA ASN A 16 -2.83 -4.34 -6.56
C ASN A 16 -1.44 -4.63 -5.96
N THR A 17 -0.53 -5.12 -6.80
CA THR A 17 0.80 -5.58 -6.40
C THR A 17 1.52 -4.51 -5.57
N VAL A 18 1.93 -4.87 -4.35
CA VAL A 18 2.73 -4.00 -3.48
C VAL A 18 4.14 -3.87 -4.06
N LEU A 19 4.53 -2.64 -4.38
CA LEU A 19 5.83 -2.28 -4.95
C LEU A 19 6.81 -1.84 -3.86
N GLY A 20 6.33 -1.31 -2.74
CA GLY A 20 7.17 -0.88 -1.62
C GLY A 20 6.38 -0.50 -0.38
N VAL A 21 7.06 -0.55 0.78
CA VAL A 21 6.51 -0.10 2.07
C VAL A 21 7.54 0.80 2.75
N PHE A 22 7.10 2.00 3.15
CA PHE A 22 7.94 3.07 3.66
C PHE A 22 7.47 3.56 5.02
N GLU A 23 8.36 4.21 5.77
CA GLU A 23 8.00 4.84 7.05
C GLU A 23 7.38 6.21 6.84
N THR A 24 7.77 6.90 5.78
CA THR A 24 7.33 8.28 5.50
C THR A 24 6.61 8.40 4.17
N GLU A 25 5.72 9.40 4.08
CA GLU A 25 5.00 9.73 2.84
C GLU A 25 5.96 10.17 1.74
N ALA A 26 6.97 10.97 2.08
CA ALA A 26 7.92 11.53 1.14
C ALA A 26 8.71 10.44 0.40
N GLU A 27 9.10 9.36 1.09
CA GLU A 27 9.77 8.21 0.47
C GLU A 27 8.84 7.46 -0.48
N ALA A 28 7.58 7.26 -0.08
CA ALA A 28 6.58 6.59 -0.91
C ALA A 28 6.24 7.41 -2.17
N ALA A 29 6.08 8.73 -2.02
CA ALA A 29 5.82 9.65 -3.13
C ALA A 29 6.99 9.73 -4.10
N ALA A 30 8.23 9.79 -3.59
CA ALA A 30 9.43 9.80 -4.43
C ALA A 30 9.54 8.52 -5.28
N LEU A 31 9.25 7.36 -4.70
CA LEU A 31 9.22 6.12 -5.47
C LEU A 31 8.08 6.13 -6.49
N ALA A 32 6.87 6.56 -6.11
CA ALA A 32 5.72 6.60 -6.99
C ALA A 32 5.99 7.49 -8.22
N ASP A 33 6.57 8.68 -8.03
CA ASP A 33 6.96 9.58 -9.13
C ASP A 33 8.04 8.97 -10.03
N GLU A 34 9.02 8.26 -9.47
CA GLU A 34 10.08 7.59 -10.25
C GLU A 34 9.51 6.51 -11.17
N ILE A 35 8.55 5.73 -10.67
CA ILE A 35 8.08 4.53 -11.36
C ILE A 35 6.73 4.72 -12.08
N GLN A 36 6.01 5.82 -11.90
CA GLN A 36 4.70 6.03 -12.54
C GLN A 36 4.79 5.88 -14.07
N GLY A 37 5.91 6.33 -14.67
CA GLY A 37 6.12 6.25 -16.12
C GLY A 37 6.47 4.84 -16.63
N ARG A 38 6.71 3.89 -15.72
CA ARG A 38 7.06 2.50 -16.04
C ARG A 38 5.82 1.60 -16.13
N PHE A 39 4.68 2.04 -15.60
CA PHE A 39 3.46 1.26 -15.51
C PHE A 39 2.34 1.93 -16.33
N GLY A 40 1.69 1.17 -17.21
CA GLY A 40 0.71 1.72 -18.15
C GLY A 40 -0.52 2.35 -17.49
N ASN A 41 -0.96 1.78 -16.35
CA ASN A 41 -2.05 2.32 -15.53
C ASN A 41 -1.57 3.11 -14.30
N GLY A 42 -0.27 3.36 -14.19
CA GLY A 42 0.30 4.16 -13.11
C GLY A 42 0.43 3.42 -11.78
N VAL A 43 0.73 4.19 -10.75
CA VAL A 43 1.05 3.74 -9.40
C VAL A 43 0.33 4.64 -8.41
N SER A 44 -0.19 4.04 -7.34
CA SER A 44 -0.83 4.75 -6.24
C SER A 44 -0.10 4.45 -4.92
N TYR A 45 -0.21 5.36 -3.96
CA TYR A 45 0.30 5.13 -2.62
C TYR A 45 -0.72 5.54 -1.56
N PHE A 46 -0.74 4.81 -0.44
CA PHE A 46 -1.67 5.05 0.67
C PHE A 46 -1.05 4.71 2.03
N SER A 47 -1.52 5.36 3.09
CA SER A 47 -1.06 5.10 4.45
C SER A 47 -1.84 3.96 5.10
N TRP A 48 -1.14 3.11 5.86
CA TRP A 48 -1.72 2.04 6.68
C TRP A 48 -1.17 2.06 8.09
N VAL A 49 -2.02 1.88 9.10
CA VAL A 49 -1.58 1.83 10.51
C VAL A 49 -1.30 0.39 10.92
N VAL A 50 -0.03 0.03 11.02
CA VAL A 50 0.45 -1.25 11.54
C VAL A 50 0.32 -1.25 13.06
N GLY A 51 -0.25 -2.31 13.62
CA GLY A 51 -0.45 -2.46 15.07
C GLY A 51 -1.91 -2.51 15.51
N THR A 52 -2.85 -2.26 14.59
CA THR A 52 -4.22 -2.74 14.75
C THR A 52 -4.23 -4.20 14.32
N ARG A 53 -4.16 -5.12 15.28
CA ARG A 53 -4.47 -6.53 15.01
C ARG A 53 -5.95 -6.55 14.59
N TYR A 54 -6.21 -6.84 13.33
CA TYR A 54 -7.58 -7.00 12.85
C TYR A 54 -8.10 -8.34 13.39
N ASP A 55 -8.64 -8.30 14.60
CA ASP A 55 -9.21 -9.49 15.28
C ASP A 55 -10.64 -9.80 14.79
N GLY A 56 -11.22 -8.88 14.01
CA GLY A 56 -12.60 -8.92 13.53
C GLY A 56 -12.76 -9.54 12.15
N GLY A 57 -12.18 -10.72 11.92
CA GLY A 57 -12.64 -11.53 10.80
C GLY A 57 -14.03 -12.07 11.14
N THR A 58 -15.09 -11.58 10.49
CA THR A 58 -16.36 -12.31 10.44
C THR A 58 -16.08 -13.60 9.68
N ARG A 59 -15.75 -14.68 10.41
CA ARG A 59 -15.85 -16.04 9.88
C ARG A 59 -17.31 -16.25 9.53
N TYR A 60 -17.65 -16.17 8.26
CA TYR A 60 -18.84 -16.84 7.76
C TYR A 60 -18.60 -18.33 7.96
N THR A 61 -19.09 -18.89 9.07
CA THR A 61 -19.32 -20.33 9.13
C THR A 61 -20.58 -20.57 8.31
N SER A 62 -20.44 -21.33 7.23
CA SER A 62 -21.58 -22.04 6.66
C SER A 62 -22.05 -23.12 7.62
#